data_AF-A0A7K1DPH5-F1
#
_entry.id   AF-A0A7K1DPH5-F1
#
_cell.length_a   1.000
_cell.length_b   1.000
_cell.length_c   1.000
_cell.angle_alpha   90.00
_cell.angle_beta   90.00
_cell.angle_gamma   90.00
#
_symmetry.space_group_name_H-M   'P 1'
#
loop_
_entity.id
_entity.type
_entity.pdbx_description
1 polymer ?
#
loop_
_entity_poly.entity_id
_entity_poly.type
_entity_poly.pdbx_seq_one_letter_code
_entity_poly.pdbx_strand_id
1 'polypeptide(L)' 'MREQVEETIEVIRPALQADGGDIELKEVDEVTGIVTVTLIGACGTCPASTQT' A
#
# COMPACT_ATOMS: atom_id res chain seq x y z
N MET A 1 -3.64 15.74 -4.44
CA MET A 1 -3.04 14.44 -4.84
C MET A 1 -3.25 13.38 -3.77
N ARG A 2 -3.14 13.73 -2.48
CA ARG A 2 -3.36 12.81 -1.36
C ARG A 2 -4.70 12.07 -1.37
N GLU A 3 -5.81 12.77 -1.59
CA GLU A 3 -7.16 12.21 -1.54
C GLU A 3 -7.40 11.12 -2.60
N GLN A 4 -6.83 11.29 -3.80
CA GLN A 4 -6.88 10.28 -4.87
C GLN A 4 -6.07 9.02 -4.52
N VAL A 5 -4.94 9.20 -3.83
CA VAL A 5 -4.10 8.09 -3.35
C VAL A 5 -4.83 7.34 -2.25
N GLU A 6 -5.48 8.04 -1.31
CA GLU A 6 -6.28 7.43 -0.24
C GLU A 6 -7.47 6.64 -0.81
N GLU A 7 -8.21 7.20 -1.77
CA GLU A 7 -9.31 6.50 -2.45
C GLU A 7 -8.83 5.22 -3.14
N THR A 8 -7.70 5.28 -3.83
CA THR A 8 -7.10 4.11 -4.49
C THR A 8 -6.68 3.05 -3.46
N ILE A 9 -6.11 3.48 -2.33
CA ILE A 9 -5.71 2.60 -1.23
C ILE A 9 -6.93 1.87 -0.65
N GLU A 10 -8.05 2.55 -0.43
CA GLU A 10 -9.27 1.93 0.09
C GLU A 10 -9.82 0.85 -0.87
N VAL A 11 -9.66 1.04 -2.18
CA VAL A 11 -10.09 0.05 -3.20
C VAL A 11 -9.24 -1.23 -3.14
N ILE A 12 -7.93 -1.12 -2.92
CA ILE A 12 -7.00 -2.26 -2.89
C ILE A 12 -6.87 -2.91 -1.50
N ARG A 13 -7.19 -2.18 -0.43
CA ARG A 13 -7.15 -2.66 0.96
C ARG A 13 -7.85 -4.00 1.17
N PRO A 14 -9.08 -4.27 0.67
CA PRO A 14 -9.73 -5.56 0.87
C PRO A 14 -8.97 -6.73 0.22
N ALA A 15 -8.28 -6.51 -0.90
CA ALA A 15 -7.43 -7.53 -1.51
C ALA A 15 -6.18 -7.80 -0.66
N LEU A 16 -5.54 -6.74 -0.16
CA LEU A 16 -4.38 -6.85 0.73
C LEU A 16 -4.75 -7.55 2.05
N GLN A 17 -5.93 -7.25 2.61
CA GLN A 17 -6.45 -7.92 3.81
C GLN A 17 -6.81 -9.38 3.56
N ALA A 18 -7.34 -9.73 2.38
CA ALA A 18 -7.56 -11.12 1.99
C ALA A 18 -6.25 -11.91 1.91
N ASP A 19 -5.15 -11.25 1.50
CA ASP A 19 -3.80 -11.81 1.48
C ASP A 19 -3.11 -11.80 2.86
N GLY A 20 -3.81 -11.34 3.91
CA GLY A 20 -3.29 -11.27 5.29
C GLY A 20 -2.35 -10.09 5.55
N GLY A 21 -2.37 -9.08 4.68
CA GLY A 21 -1.65 -7.82 4.79
C GLY A 21 -2.57 -6.62 5.03
N ASP A 22 -1.97 -5.45 5.13
CA ASP A 22 -2.62 -4.15 5.18
C ASP A 22 -1.64 -3.07 4.68
N ILE A 23 -2.15 -1.89 4.34
CA ILE A 23 -1.37 -0.77 3.83
C ILE A 23 -1.72 0.51 4.58
N GLU A 24 -0.69 1.23 5.02
CA GLU A 24 -0.82 2.51 5.69
C GLU A 24 -0.09 3.59 4.90
N LEU A 25 -0.81 4.66 4.53
CA LEU A 25 -0.24 5.82 3.88
C LEU A 25 0.52 6.68 4.91
N LYS A 26 1.83 6.85 4.73
CA LYS A 26 2.66 7.71 5.60
C LYS A 26 2.69 9.14 5.10
N GLU A 27 3.09 9.32 3.85
CA GLU A 27 3.36 10.63 3.30
C GLU A 27 3.06 10.68 1.80
N VAL A 28 2.59 11.82 1.34
CA VAL A 28 2.40 12.14 -0.08
C VAL A 28 3.10 13.46 -0.31
N ASP A 29 4.25 13.44 -0.98
CA ASP A 29 4.94 14.64 -1.43
C ASP A 29 4.34 15.07 -2.78
N GLU A 30 3.53 16.12 -2.76
CA GLU A 30 2.86 16.65 -3.96
C GLU A 30 3.81 17.46 -4.86
N VAL A 31 4.99 17.86 -4.36
CA VAL A 31 5.99 18.63 -5.11
C VAL A 31 6.87 17.69 -5.94
N THR A 32 7.28 16.56 -5.35
CA THR A 32 8.10 15.55 -6.03
C THR A 32 7.27 14.41 -6.64
N GLY A 33 6.02 14.25 -6.21
CA GLY A 33 5.13 13.15 -6.62
C GLY A 33 5.44 11.82 -5.91
N ILE A 34 6.27 11.82 -4.87
CA ILE A 34 6.67 10.61 -4.15
C ILE A 34 5.63 10.26 -3.08
N VAL A 35 5.17 9.01 -3.09
CA VAL A 35 4.24 8.47 -2.09
C VAL A 35 4.98 7.44 -1.23
N THR A 36 4.96 7.66 0.08
CA THR A 36 5.55 6.74 1.06
C THR A 36 4.44 5.99 1.78
N VAL A 37 4.49 4.66 1.69
CA VAL A 37 3.54 3.75 2.35
C VAL A 37 4.27 2.75 3.23
N THR A 38 3.60 2.25 4.25
CA THR A 38 4.04 1.12 5.07
C THR A 38 3.10 -0.04 4.81
N LEU A 39 3.65 -1.17 4.39
CA LEU A 39 2.91 -2.42 4.28
C LEU A 39 3.01 -3.16 5.62
N ILE A 40 1.86 -3.55 6.16
CA ILE A 40 1.71 -4.24 7.44
C ILE A 40 1.21 -5.67 7.15
N GLY A 41 1.62 -6.67 7.92
CA GLY A 41 1.08 -8.04 7.81
C GLY A 41 1.95 -9.03 7.02
N ALA A 42 1.31 -10.07 6.46
CA ALA A 42 1.92 -11.35 6.09
C ALA A 42 2.84 -11.34 4.84
N CYS A 43 3.14 -10.18 4.25
CA CYS A 43 4.11 -10.07 3.14
C CYS A 43 5.56 -10.42 3.55
N GLY A 44 5.82 -10.78 4.81
CA GLY A 44 7.07 -11.40 5.23
C GLY A 44 7.21 -12.88 4.82
N THR A 45 6.13 -13.59 4.45
CA THR A 45 6.16 -15.05 4.21
C THR A 45 5.55 -15.50 2.87
N CYS A 46 5.01 -14.59 2.05
CA CYS A 46 4.49 -14.96 0.73
C CYS A 46 5.61 -14.90 -0.33
N PRO A 47 6.01 -16.03 -0.97
CA PRO A 47 7.06 -16.06 -1.99
C PRO A 47 6.75 -15.27 -3.28
N ALA A 48 5.56 -14.67 -3.39
CA ALA A 48 5.18 -13.76 -4.47
C ALA A 48 5.67 -12.31 -4.28
N SER A 49 6.13 -11.90 -3.07
CA SER A 49 6.64 -10.54 -2.83
C SER A 49 7.98 -10.22 -3.52
N THR A 50 8.59 -11.19 -4.18
CA THR A 50 9.79 -11.01 -5.03
C THR A 50 9.50 -11.46 -6.48
N GLN A 51 8.35 -11.11 -7.04
CA GLN A 51 8.14 -11.24 -8.48
C GLN A 51 8.38 -9.89 -9.15
N THR A 52 9.56 -9.79 -9.77
CA THR A 52 10.05 -8.71 -10.64
C THR A 52 9.18 -8.50 -11.87
#